data_AF-A0A965PN99-F1
#
_entry.id   AF-A0A965PN99-F1
#
_cell.length_a   1.000
_cell.length_b   1.000
_cell.length_c   1.000
_cell.angle_alpha   90.00
_cell.angle_beta   90.00
_cell.angle_gamma   90.00
#
_symmetry.space_group_name_H-M   'P 1'
#
loop_
_entity.id
_entity.type
_entity.pdbx_description
1 polymer ?
#
loop_
_entity_poly.entity_id
_entity_poly.type
_entity_poly.pdbx_seq_one_letter_code
_entity_poly.pdbx_strand_id
1 'polypeptide(L)'
;MLGDAGKLVTMNSASARTITIPAASSVAFATGVHIDMARLGLGTVVVTGATGVTIRSPLGSALRAQYSAATAVLYGSNTWLLLGDTES
;
A
#
# COMPACT_ATOMS: atom_id res chain seq x y z
N MET A 1 -10.05 -5.24 -9.92
CA MET A 1 -10.86 -4.30 -9.11
C MET A 1 -10.32 -2.91 -9.33
N LEU A 2 -11.06 -2.10 -10.11
CA LEU A 2 -10.76 -0.70 -10.45
C LEU A 2 -11.23 0.27 -9.34
N GLY A 3 -11.48 -0.26 -8.14
CA GLY A 3 -12.27 0.41 -7.10
C GLY A 3 -11.53 1.48 -6.30
N ASP A 4 -10.19 1.39 -6.24
CA ASP A 4 -9.36 2.23 -5.37
C ASP A 4 -8.34 3.09 -6.13
N ALA A 5 -8.37 3.08 -7.46
CA ALA A 5 -7.57 4.01 -8.24
C ALA A 5 -8.03 5.45 -7.94
N GLY A 6 -7.20 6.21 -7.23
CA GLY A 6 -7.52 7.57 -6.75
C GLY A 6 -8.38 7.64 -5.48
N LYS A 7 -8.54 6.54 -4.73
CA LYS A 7 -9.18 6.59 -3.40
C LYS A 7 -8.13 6.44 -2.30
N LEU A 8 -8.27 7.25 -1.26
CA LEU A 8 -7.54 7.08 -0.02
C LEU A 8 -8.08 5.86 0.73
N VAL A 9 -7.31 4.78 0.75
CA VAL A 9 -7.62 3.59 1.53
C VAL A 9 -7.34 3.90 3.00
N THR A 10 -8.40 4.21 3.75
CA THR A 10 -8.29 4.54 5.18
C THR A 10 -8.53 3.31 6.04
N MET A 11 -7.66 3.11 7.03
CA MET A 11 -7.79 2.03 8.02
C MET A 11 -8.04 2.62 9.40
N ASN A 12 -9.30 2.58 9.83
CA ASN A 12 -9.70 2.94 11.19
C ASN A 12 -10.02 1.66 11.99
N SER A 13 -8.98 0.93 12.39
CA SER A 13 -9.11 -0.28 13.20
C SER A 13 -8.06 -0.31 14.32
N ALA A 14 -8.43 -0.82 15.49
CA ALA A 14 -7.50 -1.04 16.59
C ALA A 14 -6.63 -2.29 16.40
N SER A 15 -7.04 -3.22 15.53
CA SER A 15 -6.30 -4.43 15.20
C SER A 15 -5.36 -4.20 14.02
N ALA A 16 -4.24 -4.93 13.99
CA ALA A 16 -3.31 -4.91 12.86
C ALA A 16 -4.02 -5.27 11.54
N ARG A 17 -3.66 -4.55 10.47
CA ARG A 17 -4.21 -4.73 9.13
C ARG A 17 -3.09 -4.88 8.11
N THR A 18 -3.34 -5.73 7.13
CA THR A 18 -2.43 -5.92 6.01
C THR A 18 -3.14 -5.50 4.72
N ILE A 19 -2.51 -4.61 3.97
CA ILE A 19 -2.95 -4.20 2.65
C ILE A 19 -2.18 -5.05 1.65
N THR A 20 -2.88 -5.95 0.97
CA THR A 20 -2.28 -6.78 -0.07
C THR A 20 -2.56 -6.20 -1.43
N ILE A 21 -1.50 -5.80 -2.14
CA ILE A 21 -1.58 -5.35 -3.53
C ILE A 21 -1.64 -6.59 -4.44
N PRO A 22 -2.74 -6.80 -5.19
CA PRO A 22 -2.88 -7.97 -6.06
C PRO A 22 -1.93 -7.87 -7.27
N ALA A 23 -1.60 -9.03 -7.85
CA ALA A 23 -0.80 -9.10 -9.08
C ALA A 23 -1.53 -8.44 -10.26
N ALA A 24 -0.76 -7.87 -11.19
CA ALA A 24 -1.30 -7.23 -12.40
C ALA A 24 -2.14 -8.19 -13.27
N SER A 25 -1.92 -9.51 -13.14
CA SER A 25 -2.71 -10.55 -13.80
C SER A 25 -4.12 -10.71 -13.23
N SER A 26 -4.32 -10.41 -11.93
CA SER A 26 -5.62 -10.47 -11.26
C SER A 26 -6.38 -9.16 -11.38
N VAL A 27 -5.65 -8.04 -11.41
CA VAL A 27 -6.21 -6.69 -11.57
C VAL A 27 -5.30 -5.92 -12.51
N ALA A 28 -5.77 -5.61 -13.72
CA ALA A 28 -5.02 -4.79 -14.65
C ALA A 28 -4.85 -3.37 -14.08
N PHE A 29 -3.65 -3.07 -13.61
CA PHE A 29 -3.23 -1.74 -13.20
C PHE A 29 -2.44 -1.09 -14.33
N ALA A 30 -2.78 0.15 -14.70
CA ALA A 30 -1.94 0.92 -15.61
C ALA A 30 -0.65 1.36 -14.87
N THR A 31 0.49 1.29 -15.55
CA THR A 31 1.74 1.86 -15.01
C THR A 31 1.54 3.33 -14.68
N GLY A 32 2.01 3.76 -13.50
CA GLY A 32 1.77 5.11 -12.96
C GLY A 32 0.53 5.23 -12.08
N VAL A 33 -0.25 4.15 -11.90
CA VAL A 33 -1.30 4.14 -10.86
C VAL A 33 -0.68 4.31 -9.48
N HIS A 34 -1.37 5.04 -8.62
CA HIS A 34 -1.04 5.18 -7.23
C HIS A 34 -2.20 4.71 -6.35
N ILE A 35 -1.85 4.16 -5.20
CA ILE A 35 -2.78 3.77 -4.14
C ILE A 35 -2.36 4.54 -2.90
N ASP A 36 -3.21 5.48 -2.48
CA ASP A 36 -2.99 6.25 -1.26
C ASP A 36 -3.59 5.51 -0.06
N MET A 37 -2.86 5.50 1.06
CA MET A 37 -3.22 4.72 2.24
C MET A 37 -2.98 5.57 3.49
N ALA A 38 -3.91 5.48 4.46
CA ALA A 38 -3.76 6.17 5.74
C ALA A 38 -4.17 5.28 6.92
N ARG A 39 -3.33 5.25 7.96
CA ARG A 39 -3.60 4.57 9.23
C ARG A 39 -4.33 5.54 10.15
N LEU A 40 -5.65 5.43 10.27
CA LEU A 40 -6.44 6.26 11.20
C LEU A 40 -6.62 5.60 12.57
N GLY A 41 -6.53 4.26 12.63
CA GLY A 41 -6.67 3.49 13.85
C GLY A 41 -5.33 3.17 14.53
N LEU A 42 -5.43 2.60 15.74
CA LEU A 42 -4.26 2.20 16.54
C LEU A 42 -3.54 0.98 15.97
N GLY A 43 -4.22 0.14 15.20
CA GLY A 43 -3.66 -1.06 14.62
C GLY A 43 -2.59 -0.75 13.58
N THR A 44 -1.46 -1.47 13.64
CA THR A 44 -0.39 -1.35 12.64
C THR A 44 -0.92 -1.70 11.26
N VAL A 45 -0.57 -0.88 10.27
CA VAL A 45 -0.93 -1.11 8.86
C VAL A 45 0.33 -1.51 8.11
N VAL A 46 0.31 -2.69 7.51
CA VAL A 46 1.44 -3.24 6.76
C VAL A 46 1.05 -3.44 5.31
N VAL A 47 1.89 -2.99 4.39
CA VAL A 47 1.70 -3.16 2.95
C VAL A 47 2.46 -4.39 2.49
N THR A 48 1.79 -5.27 1.74
CA THR A 48 2.39 -6.49 1.18
C THR A 48 1.98 -6.67 -0.27
N GLY A 49 2.85 -7.29 -1.07
CA GLY A 49 2.51 -7.75 -2.41
C GLY A 49 1.95 -9.16 -2.38
N ALA A 50 0.99 -9.46 -3.27
CA ALA A 50 0.66 -10.85 -3.60
C ALA A 50 1.84 -11.56 -4.28
N THR A 51 1.73 -12.86 -4.55
CA THR A 51 2.78 -13.63 -5.23
C THR A 51 3.21 -12.98 -6.54
N GLY A 52 4.51 -12.72 -6.68
CA GLY A 52 5.09 -12.06 -7.85
C GLY A 52 5.05 -10.52 -7.84
N VAL A 53 4.44 -9.91 -6.81
CA VAL A 53 4.44 -8.45 -6.60
C VAL A 53 5.58 -8.07 -5.65
N THR A 54 6.38 -7.08 -6.05
CA THR A 54 7.48 -6.55 -5.25
C THR A 54 7.13 -5.17 -4.73
N ILE A 55 7.15 -5.00 -3.40
CA ILE A 55 7.09 -3.68 -2.75
C ILE A 55 8.51 -3.22 -2.45
N ARG A 56 8.89 -2.04 -2.92
CA ARG A 56 10.15 -1.37 -2.58
C ARG A 56 9.84 -0.20 -1.67
N SER A 57 10.46 -0.16 -0.50
CA SER A 57 10.38 0.94 0.46
C SER A 57 11.78 1.22 1.02
N PRO A 58 12.16 2.49 1.24
CA PRO A 58 13.46 2.83 1.82
C PRO A 58 13.56 2.52 3.32
N LEU A 59 12.44 2.55 4.05
CA LEU A 59 12.42 2.38 5.52
C LEU A 59 11.76 1.06 5.92
N GLY A 60 10.64 0.71 5.29
CA GLY A 60 9.91 -0.54 5.53
C GLY A 60 8.48 -0.48 5.00
N SER A 61 7.75 -1.57 5.09
CA SER A 61 6.41 -1.68 4.49
C SER A 61 5.27 -1.37 5.46
N ALA A 62 5.55 -1.01 6.70
CA ALA A 62 4.56 -0.63 7.70
C ALA A 62 4.39 0.90 7.78
N LEU A 63 3.17 1.38 8.06
CA LEU A 63 2.91 2.78 8.36
C LEU A 63 3.27 3.08 9.81
N ARG A 64 4.13 4.07 10.00
CA ARG A 64 4.87 4.33 11.25
C ARG A 64 4.01 4.51 12.50
N ALA A 65 2.94 5.28 12.39
CA ALA A 65 2.13 5.65 13.54
C ALA A 65 0.66 5.85 13.14
N GLN A 66 -0.19 6.05 14.15
CA GLN A 66 -1.52 6.57 13.91
C GLN A 66 -1.40 7.94 13.20
N TYR A 67 -2.23 8.12 12.18
CA TYR A 67 -2.26 9.23 11.23
C TYR A 67 -1.09 9.29 10.22
N SER A 68 -0.22 8.28 10.19
CA SER A 68 0.74 8.14 9.08
C SER A 68 0.00 7.79 7.79
N ALA A 69 0.53 8.31 6.68
CA ALA A 69 0.03 8.04 5.34
C ALA A 69 1.18 7.63 4.41
N ALA A 70 0.87 6.77 3.45
CA ALA A 70 1.81 6.29 2.44
C ALA A 70 1.11 6.07 1.11
N THR A 71 1.85 6.25 0.02
CA THR A 71 1.39 6.06 -1.35
C THR A 71 2.23 4.97 -2.00
N ALA A 72 1.56 3.95 -2.56
CA ALA A 72 2.21 2.92 -3.37
C ALA A 72 2.02 3.27 -4.86
N VAL A 73 3.12 3.45 -5.59
CA VAL A 73 3.11 3.80 -7.02
C VAL A 73 3.64 2.63 -7.85
N LEU A 74 2.88 2.20 -8.86
CA LEU A 74 3.31 1.16 -9.80
C LEU A 74 4.26 1.78 -10.83
N TYR A 75 5.51 1.31 -10.88
CA TYR A 75 6.52 1.82 -11.82
C TYR A 75 7.17 0.74 -12.69
N GLY A 76 6.77 -0.52 -12.52
CA GLY A 76 7.14 -1.65 -13.38
C GLY A 76 5.97 -2.62 -13.49
N SER A 77 6.16 -3.77 -14.14
CA SER A 77 5.05 -4.71 -14.42
C SER A 77 4.38 -5.30 -13.16
N ASN A 78 5.11 -5.44 -12.06
CA ASN A 78 4.61 -5.87 -10.75
C ASN A 78 5.42 -5.23 -9.60
N THR A 79 6.05 -4.09 -9.86
CA THR A 79 6.95 -3.45 -8.90
C THR A 79 6.37 -2.13 -8.44
N TRP A 80 6.22 -2.00 -7.13
CA TRP A 80 5.62 -0.86 -6.48
C TRP A 80 6.64 -0.13 -5.63
N LEU A 81 6.63 1.19 -5.71
CA LEU A 81 7.40 2.06 -4.84
C LEU A 81 6.47 2.58 -3.75
N LEU A 82 6.74 2.21 -2.50
CA LEU A 82 6.04 2.72 -1.34
C LEU A 82 6.78 3.95 -0.81
N LEU A 83 6.05 5.05 -0.74
CA LEU A 83 6.55 6.37 -0.35
C LEU A 83 5.70 6.90 0.79
N GLY A 84 6.29 7.62 1.74
CA GLY A 84 5.56 8.26 2.84
C GLY A 84 6.15 7.94 4.21
N ASP A 85 5.33 8.12 5.25
CA ASP A 85 5.72 7.93 6.64
C ASP A 85 5.61 6.45 7.03
N THR A 86 6.71 5.74 6.81
CA THR A 86 6.82 4.28 6.97
C THR A 86 7.93 3.90 7.94
N GLU A 87 7.80 2.72 8.54
CA GLU A 87 8.76 2.12 9.48
C GLU A 87 9.17 0.71 9.06
N SER A 88 10.37 0.31 9.48
CA SER A 88 11.02 -0.98 9.24
C SER A 88 10.39 -2.12 10.02
#